data_AF-A0A1D2X125-F1
#
_entry.id   AF-A0A1D2X125-F1
#
_cell.length_a   1.000
_cell.length_b   1.000
_cell.length_c   1.000
_cell.angle_alpha   90.00
_cell.angle_beta   90.00
_cell.angle_gamma   90.00
#
_symmetry.space_group_name_H-M   'P 1'
#
loop_
_entity.id
_entity.type
_entity.pdbx_description
1 polymer ?
#
loop_
_entity_poly.entity_id
_entity_poly.type
_entity_poly.pdbx_seq_one_letter_code
_entity_poly.pdbx_strand_id
1 'polypeptide(L)'
;MANPIVAAILSFFSGIGNLYLGLYKRFIVTCVIAIILFSTGVLMPLGLLFCLYYAYDSYIVANAMNENKEIPKLFTVLDIQ
;
A
#
# COMPACT_ATOMS: atom_id res chain seq x y z
N MET A 1 -7.82 -14.81 7.33
CA MET A 1 -8.42 -13.96 6.27
C MET A 1 -8.33 -12.53 6.72
N ALA A 2 -7.57 -11.70 5.99
CA ALA A 2 -7.35 -10.30 6.35
C ALA A 2 -8.57 -9.48 5.93
N ASN A 3 -9.08 -8.61 6.79
CA ASN A 3 -10.21 -7.75 6.42
C ASN A 3 -9.72 -6.65 5.45
N PRO A 4 -10.23 -6.57 4.21
CA PRO A 4 -9.73 -5.65 3.20
C PRO A 4 -9.94 -4.17 3.58
N ILE A 5 -10.99 -3.87 4.33
CA ILE A 5 -11.25 -2.51 4.83
C ILE A 5 -10.20 -2.11 5.87
N VAL A 6 -9.83 -3.04 6.76
CA VAL A 6 -8.78 -2.82 7.77
C VAL A 6 -7.42 -2.63 7.09
N ALA A 7 -7.12 -3.44 6.07
CA ALA A 7 -5.90 -3.28 5.27
C ALA A 7 -5.83 -1.92 4.57
N ALA A 8 -6.95 -1.42 4.05
CA ALA A 8 -7.03 -0.11 3.40
C ALA A 8 -6.80 1.05 4.39
N ILE A 9 -7.50 1.03 5.52
CA ILE A 9 -7.39 2.07 6.57
C ILE A 9 -5.97 2.12 7.12
N LEU A 10 -5.37 0.97 7.41
CA LEU A 10 -3.99 0.90 7.89
C LEU A 10 -3.00 1.42 6.84
N SER A 11 -3.23 1.14 5.55
CA SER A 11 -2.31 1.55 4.48
C SER A 11 -2.34 3.04 4.18
N PHE A 12 -3.40 3.74 4.57
CA PHE A 12 -3.45 5.19 4.53
C PHE A 12 -2.32 5.84 5.35
N PHE A 13 -1.91 5.19 6.45
CA PHE A 13 -0.78 5.61 7.29
C PHE A 13 0.55 5.05 6.76
N SER A 14 0.91 5.41 5.53
CA SER A 14 2.21 5.07 4.93
C SER A 14 2.46 3.56 4.75
N GLY A 15 1.43 2.83 4.35
CA GLY A 15 1.56 1.42 3.94
C GLY A 15 1.51 0.39 5.06
N ILE A 16 1.10 0.74 6.29
CA ILE A 16 1.01 -0.20 7.41
C ILE A 16 0.09 -1.39 7.11
N GLY A 17 -0.92 -1.24 6.25
CA GLY A 17 -1.75 -2.40 5.88
C GLY A 17 -1.01 -3.44 5.03
N ASN A 18 0.10 -3.10 4.37
CA ASN A 18 0.98 -4.10 3.77
C ASN A 18 1.67 -4.97 4.83
N LEU A 19 1.98 -4.45 6.02
CA LEU A 19 2.45 -5.26 7.15
C LEU A 19 1.35 -6.18 7.67
N TYR A 20 0.11 -5.69 7.76
CA TYR A 20 -1.05 -6.50 8.16
C TYR A 20 -1.29 -7.66 7.19
N LEU A 21 -0.96 -7.48 5.91
CA LEU A 21 -1.05 -8.51 4.86
C LEU A 21 0.21 -9.39 4.77
N GLY A 22 1.26 -9.13 5.55
CA GLY A 22 2.53 -9.88 5.51
C GLY A 22 3.45 -9.54 4.34
N LEU A 23 3.18 -8.46 3.61
CA LEU A 23 3.92 -8.03 2.42
C LEU A 23 5.02 -7.01 2.80
N TYR A 24 6.07 -7.51 3.43
CA TYR A 24 7.15 -6.69 4.00
C TYR A 24 7.94 -5.89 2.94
N LYS A 25 8.19 -6.47 1.75
CA LYS A 25 8.94 -5.76 0.71
C LYS A 25 8.13 -4.59 0.15
N ARG A 26 6.83 -4.80 -0.10
CA ARG A 26 5.88 -3.74 -0.44
C ARG A 26 5.82 -2.66 0.63
N PHE A 27 5.78 -3.02 1.92
CA PHE A 27 5.84 -2.05 3.01
C PHE A 27 7.08 -1.15 2.94
N ILE A 28 8.27 -1.74 2.81
CA ILE A 28 9.53 -0.97 2.74
C ILE A 28 9.50 0.01 1.57
N VAL A 29 9.11 -0.43 0.38
CA VAL A 29 9.01 0.44 -0.81
C VAL A 29 8.02 1.59 -0.56
N THR A 30 6.88 1.30 0.07
CA THR A 30 5.88 2.31 0.43
C THR A 30 6.46 3.36 1.37
N CYS A 31 7.20 2.93 2.40
CA CYS A 31 7.82 3.84 3.35
C CYS A 31 8.88 4.73 2.70
N VAL A 32 9.72 4.17 1.82
CA VAL A 32 10.75 4.95 1.10
C VAL A 32 10.10 6.03 0.25
N ILE A 33 9.06 5.70 -0.51
CA ILE A 33 8.36 6.68 -1.35
C ILE A 33 7.63 7.71 -0.50
N ALA A 34 6.99 7.30 0.60
CA ALA A 34 6.36 8.23 1.54
C ALA A 34 7.38 9.23 2.12
N ILE A 35 8.56 8.77 2.55
CA ILE A 35 9.62 9.66 3.03
C ILE A 35 10.00 10.67 1.96
N ILE A 36 10.19 10.25 0.71
CA ILE A 36 10.54 11.16 -0.40
C ILE A 36 9.44 12.20 -0.62
N LEU A 37 8.17 11.79 -0.66
CA LEU A 37 7.02 12.68 -0.91
C LEU A 37 6.76 13.66 0.24
N PHE A 38 7.01 13.25 1.49
CA PHE A 38 6.75 14.09 2.66
C PHE A 38 7.97 14.88 3.16
N SER A 39 9.20 14.48 2.79
CA SER A 39 10.45 15.11 3.30
C SER A 39 10.63 16.58 2.93
N THR A 40 10.13 17.01 1.77
CA THR A 40 10.33 18.38 1.27
C THR A 40 9.13 19.29 1.50
N GLY A 41 7.97 18.76 1.91
CA GLY A 41 6.72 19.50 2.07
C GLY A 41 6.09 20.03 0.76
N VAL A 42 6.88 20.27 -0.28
CA VAL A 42 6.44 20.75 -1.61
C VAL A 42 5.51 19.75 -2.30
N LEU A 43 5.73 18.45 -2.07
CA LEU A 43 4.96 17.37 -2.69
C LEU A 43 3.78 16.89 -1.83
N MET A 44 3.38 17.63 -0.80
CA MET A 44 2.31 17.21 0.13
C MET A 44 0.97 16.86 -0.56
N PRO A 45 0.49 17.58 -1.60
CA PRO A 45 -0.72 17.16 -2.33
C PRO A 45 -0.56 15.82 -3.05
N LEU A 46 0.63 15.57 -3.62
CA LEU A 46 1.01 14.29 -4.22
C LEU A 46 1.12 13.18 -3.17
N GLY A 47 1.62 13.50 -1.97
CA GLY A 47 1.66 12.59 -0.83
C GLY A 47 0.27 12.13 -0.37
N LEU A 48 -0.71 13.03 -0.38
CA LEU A 48 -2.12 12.69 -0.07
C LEU A 48 -2.74 11.75 -1.12
N LEU A 49 -2.53 12.03 -2.41
CA LEU A 49 -2.96 11.15 -3.49
C LEU A 49 -2.27 9.78 -3.41
N PHE A 50 -1.01 9.76 -3.01
CA PHE A 50 -0.24 8.55 -2.81
C PHE A 50 -0.78 7.68 -1.65
N CYS A 51 -1.16 8.29 -0.52
CA CYS A 51 -1.83 7.59 0.58
C CYS A 51 -3.16 6.96 0.14
N LEU A 52 -3.96 7.68 -0.65
CA LEU A 52 -5.22 7.15 -1.20
C LEU A 52 -4.99 5.97 -2.16
N TYR A 53 -4.00 6.10 -3.04
CA TYR A 53 -3.60 5.02 -3.93
C TYR A 53 -3.21 3.76 -3.15
N TYR A 54 -2.39 3.90 -2.11
CA TYR A 54 -1.96 2.76 -1.30
C TYR A 54 -3.08 2.13 -0.47
N ALA A 55 -4.01 2.93 0.05
CA ALA A 55 -5.21 2.41 0.69
C ALA A 55 -6.02 1.54 -0.28
N TYR A 56 -6.17 1.98 -1.54
CA TYR A 56 -6.85 1.21 -2.59
C TYR A 56 -6.07 -0.05 -3.01
N ASP A 57 -4.75 0.05 -3.21
CA ASP A 57 -3.91 -1.11 -3.55
C ASP A 57 -3.99 -2.20 -2.47
N SER A 58 -3.84 -1.83 -1.20
CA SER A 58 -3.93 -2.79 -0.10
C SER A 58 -5.33 -3.37 0.09
N TYR A 59 -6.40 -2.64 -0.29
CA TYR A 59 -7.74 -3.21 -0.37
C TYR A 59 -7.83 -4.32 -1.41
N ILE A 60 -7.37 -4.05 -2.65
CA ILE A 60 -7.41 -5.05 -3.73
C ILE A 60 -6.57 -6.26 -3.37
N VAL A 61 -5.37 -6.05 -2.84
CA VAL A 61 -4.48 -7.14 -2.45
C VAL A 61 -5.11 -8.00 -1.36
N ALA A 62 -5.69 -7.39 -0.34
CA ALA A 62 -6.42 -8.12 0.70
C ALA A 62 -7.59 -8.93 0.12
N ASN A 63 -8.33 -8.35 -0.83
CA ASN A 63 -9.42 -9.07 -1.49
C ASN A 63 -8.92 -10.23 -2.36
N ALA A 64 -7.84 -10.03 -3.13
CA ALA A 64 -7.22 -11.06 -3.95
C ALA A 64 -6.69 -12.23 -3.10
N MET A 65 -6.07 -11.94 -1.95
CA MET A 65 -5.62 -12.96 -1.00
C MET A 65 -6.78 -13.77 -0.41
N ASN A 66 -7.91 -13.12 -0.10
CA ASN A 66 -9.10 -13.81 0.39
C ASN A 66 -9.77 -14.68 -0.68
N GLU A 67 -9.69 -14.26 -1.94
CA GLU A 67 -10.24 -15.00 -3.09
C GLU A 67 -9.27 -16.04 -3.68
N ASN A 68 -8.09 -16.23 -3.09
CA ASN A 68 -6.99 -17.06 -3.63
C ASN A 68 -6.62 -16.72 -5.08
N LYS A 69 -6.73 -15.44 -5.45
CA LYS A 69 -6.28 -14.88 -6.73
C LYS A 69 -4.84 -14.43 -6.64
N GLU A 70 -4.19 -14.27 -7.80
CA GLU A 70 -2.84 -13.70 -7.86
C GLU A 70 -2.82 -12.30 -7.23
N ILE A 71 -1.82 -12.05 -6.40
CA ILE A 71 -1.62 -10.73 -5.79
C ILE A 71 -1.20 -9.76 -6.89
N PRO A 72 -1.94 -8.66 -7.10
CA PRO A 72 -1.61 -7.69 -8.14
C PRO A 72 -0.23 -7.09 -7.91
N LYS A 73 0.44 -6.68 -8.99
CA LYS A 73 1.75 -6.00 -8.92
C LYS A 73 1.60 -4.57 -8.44
N LEU A 74 2.59 -4.06 -7.71
CA LEU A 74 2.60 -2.67 -7.28
C LEU A 74 2.80 -1.77 -8.50
N PHE A 75 1.93 -0.76 -8.67
CA PHE A 75 1.84 0.05 -9.88
C PHE A 75 1.61 -0.79 -11.15
N THR A 76 1.06 -2.01 -11.01
CA THR A 76 0.87 -2.97 -12.11
C THR A 76 2.17 -3.47 -12.76
N VAL A 77 3.33 -2.97 -12.35
CA VAL A 77 4.63 -3.23 -12.98
C VAL A 77 5.60 -3.93 -12.02
N LEU A 78 5.66 -3.49 -10.76
CA LEU A 78 6.65 -3.96 -9.80
C LEU A 78 6.15 -5.21 -9.08
N ASP A 79 6.87 -6.30 -9.26
CA ASP A 79 6.65 -7.54 -8.51
C ASP A 79 7.45 -7.50 -7.19
N ILE A 80 6.76 -7.14 -6.10
CA ILE A 80 7.39 -6.89 -4.79
C ILE A 80 6.62 -7.56 -3.65
N GLN A 81 6.21 -8.81 -3.89
CA GLN A 81 5.62 -9.68 -2.87
C GLN A 81 6.61 -9.94 -1.71
#